data_AF-A0A6B2G6X8-F1
#
_entry.id   AF-A0A6B2G6X8-F1
#
_cell.length_a   1.000
_cell.length_b   1.000
_cell.length_c   1.000
_cell.angle_alpha   90.00
_cell.angle_beta   90.00
_cell.angle_gamma   90.00
#
_symmetry.space_group_name_H-M   'P 1'
#
loop_
_entity.id
_entity.type
_entity.pdbx_description
1 polymer ?
#
loop_
_entity_poly.entity_id
_entity_poly.type
_entity_poly.pdbx_seq_one_letter_code
_entity_poly.pdbx_strand_id
1 'polypeptide(L)'
;MSLIKMAGKRCKSALIINDKVKQKKNLVYDASDIEKIYQLKRENFAKSALDFKFDKSRVKILNNCNEIKEGHSSILYWMNRDQRVQDNWAMVFAQRLALKYEIPLLVCHCLDKSYMNYSSRHFDFL
;
A
#
# COMPACT_ATOMS: atom_id res chain seq x y z
N MET A 1 -47.91 -24.73 9.84
CA MET A 1 -47.13 -24.28 11.02
C MET A 1 -46.08 -25.36 11.30
N SER A 2 -44.88 -25.22 10.75
CA SER A 2 -43.75 -26.12 11.05
C SER A 2 -42.45 -25.38 10.85
N LEU A 3 -41.57 -25.53 11.83
CA LEU A 3 -40.38 -24.74 12.13
C LEU A 3 -39.24 -24.99 11.15
N ILE A 4 -38.68 -23.93 10.58
CA ILE A 4 -37.34 -23.95 9.98
C ILE A 4 -36.32 -23.71 11.11
N LYS A 5 -35.61 -24.76 11.53
CA LYS A 5 -34.40 -24.64 12.35
C LYS A 5 -33.22 -24.30 11.44
N MET A 6 -32.73 -23.06 11.48
CA MET A 6 -31.42 -22.70 10.92
C MET A 6 -30.32 -23.05 11.93
N ALA A 7 -29.57 -24.12 11.67
CA ALA A 7 -28.31 -24.40 12.35
C ALA A 7 -27.17 -23.69 11.59
N GLY A 8 -26.65 -22.61 12.16
CA GLY A 8 -25.50 -21.89 11.62
C GLY A 8 -24.23 -22.74 11.69
N LYS A 9 -23.78 -23.25 10.53
CA LYS A 9 -22.42 -23.80 10.38
C LYS A 9 -21.46 -22.66 10.04
N ARG A 10 -20.58 -22.34 10.99
CA ARG A 10 -19.48 -21.39 10.86
C ARG A 10 -18.47 -21.95 9.84
N CYS A 11 -18.53 -21.48 8.60
CA CYS A 11 -17.57 -21.84 7.56
C CYS A 11 -16.20 -21.25 7.90
N LYS A 12 -15.24 -22.09 8.29
CA LYS A 12 -13.82 -21.72 8.24
C LYS A 12 -13.41 -21.75 6.77
N SER A 13 -13.38 -20.61 6.11
CA SER A 13 -12.85 -20.51 4.74
C SER A 13 -11.33 -20.66 4.77
N ALA A 14 -10.85 -21.87 4.47
CA ALA A 14 -9.50 -22.07 4.00
C ALA A 14 -9.39 -21.44 2.61
N LEU A 15 -8.58 -20.39 2.47
CA LEU A 15 -8.22 -19.85 1.17
C LEU A 15 -7.21 -20.80 0.52
N ILE A 16 -7.73 -21.68 -0.34
CA ILE A 16 -6.92 -22.50 -1.24
C ILE A 16 -6.39 -21.58 -2.34
N ILE A 17 -5.11 -21.24 -2.28
CA ILE A 17 -4.40 -20.56 -3.38
C ILE A 17 -3.69 -21.67 -4.16
N ASN A 18 -4.28 -22.10 -5.27
CA ASN A 18 -3.66 -23.06 -6.18
C ASN A 18 -2.74 -22.38 -7.21
N ASP A 19 -1.55 -22.95 -7.29
CA ASP A 19 -0.78 -23.25 -8.50
C ASP A 19 -0.18 -22.09 -9.33
N LYS A 20 1.02 -21.66 -8.89
CA LYS A 20 2.26 -21.56 -9.72
C LYS A 20 3.49 -21.01 -8.97
N VAL A 21 3.72 -21.42 -7.72
CA VAL A 21 5.01 -21.21 -7.03
C VAL A 21 5.49 -22.54 -6.48
N LYS A 22 5.94 -23.43 -7.37
CA LYS A 22 6.72 -24.60 -6.99
C LYS A 22 8.14 -24.12 -6.63
N GLN A 23 8.58 -24.48 -5.43
CA GLN A 23 9.91 -24.27 -4.83
C GLN A 23 10.18 -22.88 -4.22
N LYS A 24 9.69 -22.66 -3.00
CA LYS A 24 10.47 -21.94 -1.99
C LYS A 24 10.14 -22.55 -0.63
N LYS A 25 11.21 -22.91 0.09
CA LYS A 25 11.28 -23.65 1.36
C LYS A 25 10.09 -23.38 2.29
N ASN A 26 9.51 -24.43 2.88
CA ASN A 26 8.57 -24.33 4.00
C ASN A 26 9.26 -23.59 5.15
N LEU A 27 9.14 -22.28 5.16
CA LEU A 27 9.59 -21.45 6.26
C LEU A 27 8.50 -21.51 7.32
N VAL A 28 8.67 -22.45 8.25
CA VAL A 28 7.91 -22.48 9.50
C VAL A 28 8.40 -21.31 10.32
N TYR A 29 7.77 -20.15 10.16
CA TYR A 29 7.99 -19.03 11.05
C TYR A 29 7.21 -19.29 12.33
N ASP A 30 7.90 -19.22 13.46
CA ASP A 30 7.22 -19.10 14.75
C ASP A 30 6.32 -17.86 14.68
N ALA A 31 5.08 -17.98 15.15
CA ALA A 31 4.07 -16.92 15.07
C ALA A 31 4.45 -15.65 15.86
N SER A 32 5.56 -15.74 16.61
CA SER A 32 6.17 -14.68 17.40
C SER A 32 6.75 -13.53 16.56
N ASP A 33 7.20 -13.76 15.31
CA ASP A 33 7.86 -12.73 14.48
C ASP A 33 7.03 -12.31 13.26
N ILE A 34 5.88 -11.69 13.51
CA ILE A 34 4.94 -11.20 12.49
C ILE A 34 5.62 -10.28 11.47
N GLU A 35 6.53 -9.42 11.92
CA GLU A 35 7.23 -8.46 11.06
C GLU A 35 8.06 -9.15 9.97
N LYS A 36 8.82 -10.19 10.34
CA LYS A 36 9.64 -10.96 9.39
C LYS A 36 8.78 -11.62 8.31
N ILE A 37 7.61 -12.14 8.71
CA ILE A 37 6.66 -12.75 7.78
C ILE A 37 6.18 -11.73 6.74
N TYR A 38 5.82 -10.51 7.15
CA TYR A 38 5.39 -9.46 6.21
C TYR A 38 6.53 -8.97 5.33
N GLN A 39 7.73 -8.82 5.87
CA GLN A 39 8.90 -8.41 5.10
C GLN A 39 9.20 -9.38 3.95
N LEU A 40 9.20 -10.68 4.25
CA LEU A 40 9.42 -11.71 3.23
C LEU A 40 8.29 -11.76 2.20
N LYS A 41 7.04 -11.53 2.61
CA LYS A 41 5.92 -11.44 1.66
C LYS A 41 6.13 -10.28 0.68
N ARG A 42 6.61 -9.13 1.15
CA ARG A 42 6.90 -7.96 0.30
C ARG A 42 8.04 -8.25 -0.68
N GLU A 43 9.16 -8.78 -0.19
CA GLU A 43 10.33 -9.12 -1.01
C GLU A 43 10.01 -10.19 -2.07
N ASN A 44 9.15 -11.15 -1.75
CA ASN A 44 8.72 -12.17 -2.69
C ASN A 44 7.66 -11.68 -3.69
N PHE A 45 6.95 -10.59 -3.40
CA PHE A 45 5.89 -10.07 -4.28
C PHE A 45 6.46 -9.42 -5.54
N ALA A 46 7.47 -8.55 -5.40
CA ALA A 46 8.13 -7.91 -6.53
C ALA A 46 9.53 -7.42 -6.14
N LYS A 47 10.45 -7.40 -7.11
CA LYS A 47 11.82 -6.89 -6.92
C LYS A 47 11.85 -5.36 -6.88
N SER A 48 11.08 -4.71 -7.75
CA SER A 48 10.98 -3.25 -7.85
C SER A 48 9.52 -2.80 -7.95
N ALA A 49 9.29 -1.53 -7.64
CA ALA A 49 8.01 -0.87 -7.85
C ALA A 49 7.58 -0.87 -9.33
N LEU A 50 8.51 -1.02 -10.29
CA LEU A 50 8.18 -1.14 -11.72
C LEU A 50 7.61 -2.52 -12.09
N ASP A 51 8.08 -3.58 -11.44
CA ASP A 51 7.88 -4.97 -11.87
C ASP A 51 6.49 -5.52 -11.54
N PHE A 52 5.79 -4.93 -10.57
CA PHE A 52 4.47 -5.42 -10.18
C PHE A 52 3.36 -4.81 -11.04
N LYS A 53 2.26 -5.55 -11.19
CA LYS A 53 1.07 -5.10 -11.91
C LYS A 53 0.30 -4.06 -11.08
N PHE A 54 0.54 -2.78 -11.35
CA PHE A 54 -0.18 -1.68 -10.71
C PHE A 54 -1.57 -1.47 -11.31
N ASP A 55 -2.57 -1.33 -10.44
CA ASP A 55 -3.95 -1.06 -10.81
C ASP A 55 -4.17 0.42 -11.08
N LYS A 56 -4.33 0.77 -12.36
CA LYS A 56 -4.52 2.16 -12.82
C LYS A 56 -5.83 2.78 -12.31
N SER A 57 -6.83 1.99 -11.90
CA SER A 57 -8.10 2.51 -11.36
C SER A 57 -7.92 3.26 -10.04
N ARG A 58 -6.79 3.03 -9.35
CA ARG A 58 -6.43 3.71 -8.09
C ARG A 58 -5.95 5.13 -8.28
N VAL A 59 -5.68 5.55 -9.52
CA VAL A 59 -5.13 6.87 -9.83
C VAL A 59 -6.16 7.70 -10.58
N LYS A 60 -6.37 8.92 -10.09
CA LYS A 60 -7.18 9.93 -10.76
C LYS A 60 -6.32 11.15 -11.06
N ILE A 61 -6.29 11.56 -12.32
CA ILE A 61 -5.66 12.81 -12.73
C ILE A 61 -6.59 13.96 -12.35
N LEU A 62 -6.08 14.93 -11.59
CA LEU A 62 -6.87 16.07 -11.09
C LEU A 62 -6.76 17.31 -11.97
N ASN A 63 -5.70 17.42 -12.77
CA ASN A 63 -5.39 18.60 -13.59
C ASN A 63 -5.38 18.24 -15.09
N ASN A 64 -5.44 19.25 -15.96
CA ASN A 64 -5.40 19.04 -17.42
C ASN A 64 -4.01 18.63 -17.97
N CYS A 65 -3.01 18.43 -17.10
CA CYS A 65 -1.69 17.94 -17.50
C CYS A 65 -1.65 16.42 -17.37
N ASN A 66 -1.77 15.73 -18.49
CA ASN A 66 -1.75 14.26 -18.55
C ASN A 66 -0.32 13.69 -18.52
N GLU A 67 0.69 14.52 -18.80
CA GLU A 67 2.09 14.12 -18.94
C GLU A 67 3.00 15.03 -18.12
N ILE A 68 4.11 14.45 -17.67
CA ILE A 68 5.18 15.17 -16.98
C ILE A 68 6.06 15.78 -18.08
N LYS A 69 6.09 17.12 -18.14
CA LYS A 69 6.89 17.85 -19.13
C LYS A 69 8.39 17.64 -18.87
N GLU A 70 9.19 17.77 -19.92
CA GLU A 70 10.64 17.79 -19.79
C GLU A 70 11.08 19.01 -18.95
N GLY A 71 12.14 18.83 -18.15
CA GLY A 71 12.70 19.89 -17.29
C GLY A 71 12.20 19.92 -15.85
N HIS A 72 11.31 19.00 -15.43
CA HIS A 72 10.98 18.84 -14.01
C HIS A 72 12.12 18.13 -13.26
N SER A 73 12.47 18.63 -12.08
CA SER A 73 13.61 18.15 -11.30
C SER A 73 13.28 17.01 -10.33
N SER A 74 12.01 16.80 -9.98
CA SER A 74 11.60 15.78 -9.00
C SER A 74 10.11 15.47 -9.08
N ILE A 75 9.73 14.31 -8.54
CA ILE A 75 8.34 13.97 -8.23
C ILE A 75 8.09 14.25 -6.75
N LEU A 76 7.05 15.02 -6.43
CA LEU A 76 6.62 15.27 -5.06
C LEU A 76 5.40 14.41 -4.69
N TYR A 77 5.55 13.54 -3.71
CA TYR A 77 4.44 12.89 -3.03
C TYR A 77 3.99 13.75 -1.85
N TRP A 78 2.86 14.42 -2.01
CA TRP A 78 2.21 15.14 -0.90
C TRP A 78 1.43 14.14 -0.04
N MET A 79 2.06 13.76 1.08
CA MET A 79 1.50 12.85 2.07
C MET A 79 0.56 13.63 2.98
N ASN A 80 -0.71 13.22 3.04
CA ASN A 80 -1.70 13.79 3.95
C ASN A 80 -2.34 12.67 4.80
N ARG A 81 -3.20 11.84 4.19
CA ARG A 81 -3.96 10.79 4.91
C ARG A 81 -3.14 9.55 5.27
N ASP A 82 -2.41 8.97 4.31
CA ASP A 82 -1.67 7.72 4.48
C ASP A 82 -0.23 8.00 4.94
N GLN A 83 -0.06 8.33 6.24
CA GLN A 83 1.24 8.58 6.88
C GLN A 83 2.01 7.28 7.15
N ARG A 84 2.29 6.52 6.09
CA ARG A 84 3.03 5.26 6.15
C ARG A 84 3.82 5.07 4.87
N VAL A 85 5.01 4.48 5.01
CA VAL A 85 5.89 4.16 3.88
C VAL A 85 5.49 2.82 3.26
N GLN A 86 5.36 1.79 4.09
CA GLN A 86 5.03 0.44 3.64
C GLN A 86 3.55 0.34 3.26
N ASP A 87 3.28 -0.43 2.20
CA ASP A 87 1.93 -0.75 1.71
C ASP A 87 1.07 0.48 1.37
N ASN A 88 1.71 1.59 0.99
CA ASN A 88 1.07 2.84 0.57
C ASN A 88 1.00 2.95 -0.96
N TRP A 89 -0.19 2.79 -1.52
CA TRP A 89 -0.40 2.82 -2.98
C TRP A 89 -0.01 4.15 -3.63
N ALA A 90 -0.21 5.27 -2.95
CA ALA A 90 0.14 6.58 -3.49
C ALA A 90 1.66 6.76 -3.56
N MET A 91 2.37 6.32 -2.51
CA MET A 91 3.83 6.34 -2.49
C MET A 91 4.43 5.41 -3.54
N VAL A 92 3.89 4.20 -3.67
CA VAL A 92 4.32 3.24 -4.70
C VAL A 92 4.11 3.81 -6.11
N PHE A 93 2.97 4.48 -6.36
CA PHE A 93 2.73 5.13 -7.64
C PHE A 93 3.72 6.29 -7.90
N ALA A 94 3.99 7.12 -6.89
CA ALA A 94 4.95 8.21 -6.99
C ALA A 94 6.37 7.70 -7.27
N GLN A 95 6.80 6.62 -6.60
CA GLN A 95 8.07 5.96 -6.86
C GLN A 95 8.14 5.39 -8.28
N ARG A 96 7.06 4.78 -8.78
CA ARG A 96 7.00 4.31 -10.17
C ARG A 96 7.18 5.44 -11.18
N LEU A 97 6.60 6.61 -10.93
CA LEU A 97 6.80 7.78 -11.76
C LEU A 97 8.25 8.26 -11.69
N ALA A 98 8.78 8.40 -10.48
CA ALA A 98 10.16 8.83 -10.26
C ALA A 98 11.18 7.93 -11.00
N LEU A 99 11.00 6.61 -10.89
CA LEU A 99 11.83 5.63 -11.61
C LEU A 99 11.62 5.66 -13.12
N LYS A 100 10.40 5.90 -13.60
CA LYS A 100 10.10 5.97 -15.05
C LYS A 100 10.77 7.18 -15.72
N TYR A 101 10.84 8.31 -15.02
CA TYR A 101 11.42 9.56 -15.53
C TYR A 101 12.84 9.80 -15.03
N GLU A 102 13.43 8.85 -14.29
CA GLU A 102 14.79 8.95 -13.74
C GLU A 102 15.06 10.22 -12.91
N ILE A 103 14.05 10.66 -12.16
CA ILE A 103 14.11 11.85 -11.31
C ILE A 103 13.89 11.47 -9.83
N PRO A 104 14.43 12.24 -8.88
CA PRO A 104 14.26 11.97 -7.45
C PRO A 104 12.78 12.05 -7.01
N LEU A 105 12.44 11.21 -6.03
CA LEU A 105 11.17 11.27 -5.31
C LEU A 105 11.34 12.05 -4.00
N LEU A 106 10.54 13.09 -3.82
CA LEU A 106 10.42 13.85 -2.58
C LEU A 106 9.11 13.51 -1.89
N VAL A 107 9.11 13.45 -0.57
CA VAL A 107 7.88 13.28 0.24
C VAL A 107 7.72 14.51 1.10
N CYS A 108 6.54 15.13 1.05
CA CYS A 108 6.20 16.29 1.87
C CYS A 108 4.93 16.03 2.65
N HIS A 109 4.94 16.39 3.94
CA HIS A 109 3.77 16.39 4.79
C HIS A 109 3.61 17.79 5.40
N CYS A 110 2.40 18.35 5.31
CA CYS A 110 2.10 19.68 5.83
C CYS A 110 1.24 19.54 7.09
N LEU A 111 1.78 19.96 8.23
CA LEU A 111 1.04 20.02 9.50
C LEU A 111 0.39 21.40 9.63
N ASP A 112 -0.92 21.48 9.38
CA ASP A 112 -1.71 22.69 9.58
C ASP A 112 -2.36 22.68 10.97
N LYS A 113 -1.92 23.59 11.84
CA LYS A 113 -2.47 23.74 13.20
C LYS A 113 -3.88 24.33 13.21
N SER A 114 -4.30 24.99 12.13
CA SER A 114 -5.62 25.61 11.99
C SER A 114 -6.67 24.65 11.43
N TYR A 115 -6.24 23.51 10.88
CA TYR A 115 -7.12 22.53 10.27
C TYR A 115 -7.80 21.67 11.35
N MET A 116 -9.13 21.58 11.31
CA MET A 116 -9.97 20.61 12.04
C MET A 116 -10.03 20.69 13.59
N ASN A 117 -9.59 21.78 14.25
CA ASN A 117 -9.64 21.90 15.72
C ASN A 117 -9.04 20.69 16.46
N TYR A 118 -7.91 20.18 15.98
CA TYR A 118 -7.22 19.07 16.63
C TYR A 118 -6.81 19.42 18.05
N SER A 119 -7.13 18.55 19.00
CA SER A 119 -6.57 18.65 20.36
C SER A 119 -5.09 18.27 20.38
N SER A 120 -4.35 18.69 21.41
CA SER A 120 -2.93 18.35 21.58
C SER A 120 -2.66 16.84 21.46
N ARG A 121 -3.55 15.99 21.99
CA ARG A 121 -3.45 14.53 21.89
C ARG A 121 -3.43 14.00 20.45
N HIS A 122 -4.09 14.69 19.52
CA HIS A 122 -4.03 14.29 18.11
C HIS A 122 -2.66 14.58 17.52
N PHE A 123 -2.07 15.74 17.85
CA PHE A 123 -0.71 16.09 17.43
C PHE A 123 0.36 15.23 18.10
N ASP A 124 0.14 14.80 19.34
CA ASP A 124 1.07 13.90 20.05
C ASP A 124 1.09 12.48 19.44
N PHE A 125 0.00 12.07 18.78
CA PHE A 125 -0.12 10.77 18.13
C PHE A 125 0.33 10.77 16.67
N LEU A 126 0.21 11.92 15.99
CA LEU A 126 0.68 12.16 14.61
C LEU A 126 2.20 12.07 14.51
#